data_AF-A0A6F8XMX2-F1
#
_entry.id   AF-A0A6F8XMX2-F1
#
_cell.length_a   1.000
_cell.length_b   1.000
_cell.length_c   1.000
_cell.angle_alpha   90.00
_cell.angle_beta   90.00
_cell.angle_gamma   90.00
#
_symmetry.space_group_name_H-M   'P 1'
#
loop_
_entity.id
_entity.type
_entity.pdbx_description
1 polymer ?
#
loop_
_entity_poly.entity_id
_entity_poly.type
_entity_poly.pdbx_seq_one_letter_code
_entity_poly.pdbx_strand_id
1 'polypeptide(L)'
;MVRWWGSRGCVHPDTHRLIPHETEQHVVHDIFTRYAETRAGTRAIADQLNVEGKRTRAGKPWSGHTIGRMLTNRLYIGEVGFRDVVVPDAHPAIIEADLFERCQRILTARGEVGSARAASNSDYHLTGRITCPRCGHKYIGTAATGKLRRYRYYTCFSRARYGKAGCTAPRINADHLDPAVASALIDFYTHTDLITAAIEAERELRAAGSHQHTAELGTITAQIKTTDAAIDRYLTAFENETLDERTCGARVRDLTAKLERLKIRQTELAELIHAQPEPPSAQAIKQLRRQLGQVLAHGTAGQRKAVIEEHIAEVKIQGEQLIPIFNVPTNGEGPADISTDPTFRSSPYVVEPRGLEPLPPHCQFGLPTTRIVAVMPAPRWFFRFMYDCESAAWGRRRDEPEHRELVERTADELANVVAPPGPVADLGCGPGAHALALARRGYDVVGVDGSPGMVEVARRRAARDEVDATFDVLDVSAPLRFADASLGGVLAILVLQHLPCPAAFIAEIRRCLRPGGHLLITAPARNRTSLTSQNLYWRLRAACYHLVPGVVRFYDTNSLPRLVEDQGLTVVECSGEPGRVSVLARA
;
A
#
# COMPACT_ATOMS: atom_id res chain seq x y z
N MET A 1 15.14 -7.36 44.53
CA MET A 1 14.28 -8.17 45.43
C MET A 1 12.84 -7.67 45.28
N VAL A 2 12.05 -8.35 44.43
CA VAL A 2 10.69 -7.90 44.08
C VAL A 2 9.79 -8.25 45.26
N ARG A 3 9.36 -7.23 46.03
CA ARG A 3 8.31 -7.41 47.04
C ARG A 3 7.07 -7.90 46.31
N TRP A 4 6.74 -9.17 46.54
CA TRP A 4 5.49 -9.73 46.11
C TRP A 4 4.33 -8.97 46.75
N TRP A 5 3.13 -9.24 46.24
CA TRP A 5 1.90 -9.31 47.01
C TRP A 5 2.02 -10.36 48.15
N GLY A 6 3.05 -10.24 48.99
CA GLY A 6 3.55 -11.29 49.89
C GLY A 6 4.35 -10.72 51.06
N SER A 7 4.02 -9.51 51.51
CA SER A 7 4.40 -9.05 52.85
C SER A 7 3.23 -9.31 53.79
N ARG A 8 3.34 -10.41 54.56
CA ARG A 8 2.49 -10.84 55.70
C ARG A 8 0.99 -10.95 55.36
N GLY A 9 0.51 -12.16 55.04
CA GLY A 9 -0.94 -12.44 55.02
C GLY A 9 -1.44 -13.48 54.02
N CYS A 10 -0.62 -13.92 53.05
CA CYS A 10 -1.02 -14.90 52.02
C CYS A 10 -0.13 -16.16 52.05
N VAL A 11 0.44 -16.46 53.21
CA VAL A 11 1.26 -17.65 53.46
C VAL A 11 0.53 -18.44 54.54
N HIS A 12 0.20 -19.70 54.25
CA HIS A 12 -0.40 -20.59 55.24
C HIS A 12 0.53 -20.68 56.46
N PRO A 13 0.04 -20.44 57.69
CA PRO A 13 0.88 -20.44 58.89
C PRO A 13 1.62 -21.76 59.09
N ASP A 14 0.95 -22.89 58.82
CA ASP A 14 1.54 -24.22 59.04
C ASP A 14 2.31 -24.80 57.84
N THR A 15 1.81 -24.62 56.61
CA THR A 15 2.44 -25.23 55.42
C THR A 15 3.47 -24.32 54.76
N HIS A 16 3.56 -23.05 55.19
CA HIS A 16 4.36 -22.00 54.56
C HIS A 16 4.12 -21.85 53.04
N ARG A 17 3.01 -22.39 52.52
CA ARG A 17 2.61 -22.29 51.12
C ARG A 17 1.85 -20.99 50.88
N LEU A 18 1.97 -20.48 49.66
CA LEU A 18 1.17 -19.34 49.24
C LEU A 18 -0.31 -19.76 49.11
N ILE A 19 -1.23 -18.91 49.53
CA ILE A 19 -2.68 -19.11 49.36
C ILE A 19 -3.24 -17.89 48.60
N PRO A 20 -4.08 -18.10 47.57
CA PRO A 20 -4.80 -17.01 46.93
C PRO A 20 -5.63 -16.19 47.93
N HIS A 21 -5.63 -14.87 47.76
CA HIS A 21 -6.46 -13.98 48.59
C HIS A 21 -7.86 -13.87 47.98
N GLU A 22 -8.87 -14.15 48.80
CA GLU A 22 -10.25 -14.39 48.38
C GLU A 22 -10.89 -13.23 47.59
N THR A 23 -10.60 -11.98 47.95
CA THR A 23 -11.14 -10.80 47.26
C THR A 23 -10.26 -10.26 46.13
N GLU A 24 -8.96 -10.58 46.13
CA GLU A 24 -7.98 -9.96 45.24
C GLU A 24 -7.70 -10.81 44.00
N GLN A 25 -7.90 -12.12 44.12
CA GLN A 25 -7.81 -13.07 43.00
C GLN A 25 -8.70 -12.66 41.82
N HIS A 26 -9.89 -12.10 42.09
CA HIS A 26 -10.80 -11.62 41.05
C HIS A 26 -10.19 -10.47 40.23
N VAL A 27 -9.45 -9.56 40.86
CA VAL A 27 -8.78 -8.45 40.15
C VAL A 27 -7.62 -8.95 39.30
N VAL A 28 -6.90 -9.97 39.77
CA VAL A 28 -5.85 -10.62 39.00
C VAL A 28 -6.44 -11.33 37.79
N HIS A 29 -7.50 -12.12 37.99
CA HIS A 29 -8.22 -12.79 36.90
C HIS A 29 -8.73 -11.78 35.86
N ASP A 30 -9.40 -10.72 36.32
CA ASP A 30 -9.88 -9.61 35.48
C ASP A 30 -8.77 -8.97 34.64
N ILE A 31 -7.56 -8.78 35.19
CA ILE A 31 -6.39 -8.27 34.44
C ILE A 31 -5.99 -9.22 33.31
N PHE A 32 -5.87 -10.52 33.59
CA PHE A 32 -5.43 -11.52 32.60
C PHE A 32 -6.50 -11.74 31.52
N THR A 33 -7.77 -11.86 31.91
CA THR A 33 -8.91 -11.94 31.01
C THR A 33 -8.98 -10.72 30.10
N ARG A 34 -8.95 -9.50 30.65
CA ARG A 34 -8.93 -8.28 29.84
C ARG A 34 -7.73 -8.26 28.89
N TYR A 35 -6.54 -8.63 29.34
CA TYR A 35 -5.36 -8.63 28.47
C TYR A 35 -5.49 -9.63 27.31
N ALA A 36 -6.03 -10.82 27.57
CA ALA A 36 -6.14 -11.90 26.60
C ALA A 36 -7.34 -11.77 25.65
N GLU A 37 -8.46 -11.22 26.12
CA GLU A 37 -9.75 -11.22 25.38
C GLU A 37 -10.08 -9.87 24.76
N THR A 38 -9.82 -8.77 25.47
CA THR A 38 -10.13 -7.41 24.95
C THR A 38 -9.00 -6.84 24.09
N ARG A 39 -7.86 -7.53 24.00
CA ARG A 39 -6.62 -7.02 23.40
C ARG A 39 -6.20 -5.64 23.98
N ALA A 40 -6.59 -5.30 25.21
CA ALA A 40 -6.17 -4.05 25.84
C ALA A 40 -4.64 -4.02 26.10
N GLY A 41 -4.06 -2.81 26.08
CA GLY A 41 -2.67 -2.59 26.50
C GLY A 41 -2.54 -2.51 28.02
N THR A 42 -1.36 -2.80 28.58
CA THR A 42 -1.16 -2.78 30.04
C THR A 42 -1.49 -1.43 30.68
N ARG A 43 -1.28 -0.33 29.96
CA ARG A 43 -1.67 1.01 30.43
C ARG A 43 -3.19 1.23 30.43
N ALA A 44 -3.89 0.78 29.38
CA ALA A 44 -5.33 0.92 29.29
C ALA A 44 -6.04 0.14 30.41
N ILE A 45 -5.57 -1.09 30.70
CA ILE A 45 -6.08 -1.88 31.82
C ILE A 45 -5.83 -1.14 33.15
N ALA A 46 -4.65 -0.56 33.34
CA ALA A 46 -4.35 0.20 34.55
C ALA A 46 -5.27 1.43 34.71
N ASP A 47 -5.47 2.19 33.64
CA ASP A 47 -6.34 3.36 33.65
C ASP A 47 -7.79 2.97 33.96
N GLN A 48 -8.30 1.88 33.37
CA GLN A 48 -9.65 1.39 33.61
C GLN A 48 -9.85 0.91 35.05
N LEU A 49 -8.90 0.14 35.60
CA LEU A 49 -8.94 -0.26 37.01
C LEU A 49 -8.93 0.97 37.95
N ASN A 50 -8.17 2.02 37.60
CA ASN A 50 -8.13 3.23 38.41
C ASN A 50 -9.47 3.99 38.38
N VAL A 51 -10.12 4.05 37.21
CA VAL A 51 -11.46 4.63 37.02
C VAL A 51 -12.53 3.85 37.78
N GLU A 52 -12.44 2.52 37.79
CA GLU A 52 -13.30 1.63 38.59
C GLU A 52 -13.04 1.72 40.11
N GLY A 53 -12.17 2.64 40.56
CA GLY A 53 -11.86 2.83 41.98
C GLY A 53 -10.95 1.76 42.57
N LYS A 54 -10.52 0.75 41.80
CA LYS A 54 -9.62 -0.31 42.26
C LYS A 54 -8.24 0.27 42.53
N ARG A 55 -7.59 -0.19 43.60
CA ARG A 55 -6.23 0.23 44.00
C ARG A 55 -5.35 -0.98 44.24
N THR A 56 -4.03 -0.78 44.16
CA THR A 56 -3.06 -1.80 44.57
C THR A 56 -3.11 -2.00 46.10
N ARG A 57 -2.56 -3.10 46.62
CA ARG A 57 -2.47 -3.36 48.08
C ARG A 57 -1.91 -2.19 48.89
N ALA A 58 -0.96 -1.47 48.30
CA ALA A 58 -0.30 -0.32 48.93
C ALA A 58 -1.15 0.97 48.88
N GLY A 59 -2.42 0.88 48.48
CA GLY A 59 -3.32 2.02 48.26
C GLY A 59 -2.97 2.86 47.02
N LYS A 60 -1.96 2.47 46.24
CA LYS A 60 -1.47 3.24 45.09
C LYS A 60 -2.30 2.97 43.83
N PRO A 61 -2.38 3.94 42.91
CA PRO A 61 -2.94 3.72 41.57
C PRO A 61 -2.21 2.60 40.82
N TRP A 62 -2.94 1.90 39.97
CA TRP A 62 -2.40 0.93 39.03
C TRP A 62 -1.56 1.62 37.98
N SER A 63 -0.48 0.95 37.55
CA SER A 63 0.37 1.41 36.46
C SER A 63 0.55 0.31 35.42
N GLY A 64 0.68 0.69 34.15
CA GLY A 64 0.93 -0.28 33.08
C GLY A 64 2.23 -1.08 33.25
N HIS A 65 3.19 -0.55 34.01
CA HIS A 65 4.42 -1.27 34.38
C HIS A 65 4.15 -2.40 35.38
N THR A 66 3.32 -2.13 36.39
CA THR A 66 2.88 -3.14 37.36
C THR A 66 2.15 -4.28 36.67
N ILE A 67 1.20 -3.95 35.79
CA ILE A 67 0.45 -4.94 35.02
C ILE A 67 1.37 -5.74 34.09
N GLY A 68 2.31 -5.08 33.41
CA GLY A 68 3.28 -5.76 32.55
C GLY A 68 4.11 -6.81 33.29
N ARG A 69 4.56 -6.51 34.51
CA ARG A 69 5.29 -7.48 35.35
C ARG A 69 4.40 -8.64 35.81
N MET A 70 3.12 -8.38 36.07
CA MET A 70 2.20 -9.43 36.49
C MET A 70 2.00 -10.45 35.37
N LEU A 71 1.78 -9.96 34.15
CA LEU A 71 1.53 -10.82 32.99
C LEU A 71 2.71 -11.74 32.65
N THR A 72 3.95 -11.43 33.03
CA THR A 72 5.12 -12.32 32.82
C THR A 72 5.46 -13.18 34.02
N ASN A 73 4.74 -13.05 35.14
CA ASN A 73 5.08 -13.72 36.39
C ASN A 73 4.41 -15.09 36.46
N ARG A 74 5.21 -16.15 36.29
CA ARG A 74 4.75 -17.55 36.34
C ARG A 74 4.22 -17.97 37.72
N LEU A 75 4.39 -17.15 38.75
CA LEU A 75 3.78 -17.43 40.04
C LEU A 75 2.25 -17.45 39.99
N TYR A 76 1.60 -16.77 39.04
CA TYR A 76 0.13 -16.83 38.94
C TYR A 76 -0.44 -18.16 38.44
N ILE A 77 0.40 -19.00 37.81
CA ILE A 77 0.05 -20.36 37.38
C ILE A 77 0.55 -21.43 38.36
N GLY A 78 0.94 -21.05 39.59
CA GLY A 78 1.37 -22.01 40.61
C GLY A 78 2.89 -22.26 40.66
N GLU A 79 3.69 -21.68 39.77
CA GLU A 79 5.13 -21.99 39.65
C GLU A 79 6.04 -21.03 40.43
N VAL A 80 6.98 -21.58 41.22
CA VAL A 80 7.98 -20.80 41.96
C VAL A 80 9.38 -21.05 41.39
N GLY A 81 10.05 -19.99 40.92
CA GLY A 81 11.44 -20.04 40.46
C GLY A 81 12.42 -19.42 41.46
N PHE A 82 13.52 -20.11 41.75
CA PHE A 82 14.67 -19.57 42.47
C PHE A 82 15.97 -19.97 41.79
N ARG A 83 16.71 -18.99 41.26
CA ARG A 83 17.88 -19.21 40.40
C ARG A 83 17.49 -20.09 39.19
N ASP A 84 18.14 -21.23 39.02
CA ASP A 84 17.93 -22.14 37.89
C ASP A 84 16.93 -23.27 38.20
N VAL A 85 16.28 -23.23 39.37
CA VAL A 85 15.30 -24.24 39.79
C VAL A 85 13.89 -23.66 39.72
N VAL A 86 13.00 -24.35 38.99
CA VAL A 86 11.57 -24.04 38.91
C VAL A 86 10.79 -25.20 39.51
N VAL A 87 9.93 -24.89 40.47
CA VAL A 87 9.03 -25.85 41.12
C VAL A 87 7.60 -25.60 40.62
N PRO A 88 7.02 -26.53 39.84
CA PRO A 88 5.60 -26.47 39.47
C PRO A 88 4.70 -26.80 40.67
N ASP A 89 3.43 -26.39 40.59
CA ASP A 89 2.38 -26.69 41.59
C ASP A 89 2.76 -26.35 43.05
N ALA A 90 3.58 -25.31 43.23
CA ALA A 90 4.04 -24.88 44.55
C ALA A 90 2.90 -24.28 45.40
N HIS A 91 1.84 -23.82 44.76
CA HIS A 91 0.63 -23.29 45.38
C HIS A 91 -0.56 -23.31 44.41
N PRO A 92 -1.81 -23.19 44.90
CA PRO A 92 -2.99 -23.11 44.03
C PRO A 92 -2.85 -21.97 43.02
N ALA A 93 -3.04 -22.29 41.75
CA ALA A 93 -2.99 -21.32 40.67
C ALA A 93 -4.18 -20.33 40.77
N ILE A 94 -3.92 -19.06 40.47
CA ILE A 94 -4.98 -18.03 40.34
C ILE A 94 -5.45 -17.95 38.88
N ILE A 95 -4.57 -18.30 37.94
CA ILE A 95 -4.79 -18.19 36.50
C ILE A 95 -4.55 -19.56 35.87
N GLU A 96 -5.48 -19.98 35.01
CA GLU A 96 -5.33 -21.19 34.20
C GLU A 96 -4.13 -21.09 33.24
N ALA A 97 -3.40 -22.21 33.06
CA ALA A 97 -2.20 -22.26 32.22
C ALA A 97 -2.48 -21.77 30.79
N ASP A 98 -3.62 -22.14 30.21
CA ASP A 98 -4.03 -21.73 28.86
C ASP A 98 -4.22 -20.21 28.73
N LEU A 99 -4.82 -19.56 29.74
CA LEU A 99 -5.00 -18.12 29.77
C LEU A 99 -3.65 -17.40 29.91
N PHE A 100 -2.74 -17.94 30.72
CA PHE A 100 -1.38 -17.41 30.87
C PHE A 100 -0.57 -17.53 29.58
N GLU A 101 -0.62 -18.68 28.90
CA GLU A 101 0.09 -18.91 27.64
C GLU A 101 -0.48 -18.07 26.49
N ARG A 102 -1.81 -17.83 26.47
CA ARG A 102 -2.43 -16.82 25.59
C ARG A 102 -1.83 -15.42 25.84
N CYS A 103 -1.70 -15.01 27.09
CA CYS A 103 -1.04 -13.74 27.44
C CYS A 103 0.43 -13.71 27.00
N GLN A 104 1.20 -14.80 27.17
CA GLN A 104 2.59 -14.87 26.72
C GLN A 104 2.73 -14.74 25.21
N ARG A 105 1.86 -15.41 24.44
CA ARG A 105 1.82 -15.27 22.97
C ARG A 105 1.54 -13.83 22.56
N ILE A 106 0.59 -13.16 23.21
CA ILE A 106 0.28 -11.75 22.96
C ILE A 106 1.47 -10.84 23.33
N LEU A 107 2.13 -11.07 24.46
CA LEU A 107 3.30 -10.31 24.91
C LEU A 107 4.46 -10.44 23.92
N THR A 108 4.75 -11.67 23.48
CA THR A 108 5.81 -11.97 22.50
C THR A 108 5.51 -11.30 21.17
N ALA A 109 4.29 -11.50 20.64
CA ALA A 109 3.85 -10.87 19.40
C ALA A 109 3.91 -9.33 19.47
N ARG A 110 3.54 -8.70 20.60
CA ARG A 110 3.64 -7.25 20.82
C ARG A 110 5.06 -6.73 21.04
N GLY A 111 5.94 -7.59 21.56
CA GLY A 111 7.35 -7.33 21.80
C GLY A 111 8.16 -7.31 20.51
N GLU A 112 7.84 -8.20 19.58
CA GLU A 112 8.53 -8.41 18.30
C GLU A 112 7.91 -7.57 17.16
N VAL A 113 6.58 -7.49 17.11
CA VAL A 113 5.85 -6.83 16.02
C VAL A 113 5.21 -5.53 16.51
N GLY A 114 5.84 -4.41 16.15
CA GLY A 114 5.38 -3.07 16.56
C GLY A 114 3.94 -2.72 16.17
N SER A 115 3.42 -3.31 15.08
CA SER A 115 2.03 -3.15 14.63
C SER A 115 1.00 -3.99 15.38
N ALA A 116 1.42 -4.98 16.17
CA ALA A 116 0.53 -5.83 16.98
C ALA A 116 0.22 -5.22 18.37
N ARG A 117 0.84 -4.08 18.70
CA ARG A 117 0.55 -3.31 19.92
C ARG A 117 -0.86 -2.73 19.81
N ALA A 118 -1.61 -2.74 20.92
CA ALA A 118 -2.91 -2.08 20.99
C ALA A 118 -2.79 -0.64 20.46
N ALA A 119 -3.81 -0.16 19.74
CA ALA A 119 -3.87 1.20 19.25
C ALA A 119 -3.75 2.17 20.43
N SER A 120 -2.53 2.64 20.67
CA SER A 120 -2.30 3.66 21.67
C SER A 120 -3.01 4.93 21.21
N ASN A 121 -3.75 5.59 22.10
CA ASN A 121 -4.33 6.93 21.89
C ASN A 121 -3.24 8.03 21.84
N SER A 122 -2.04 7.64 21.38
CA SER A 122 -0.89 8.50 21.23
C SER A 122 -1.15 9.48 20.09
N ASP A 123 -0.63 10.69 20.25
CA ASP A 123 -0.54 11.72 19.23
C ASP A 123 0.27 11.29 17.98
N TYR A 124 0.93 10.14 17.95
CA TYR A 124 1.69 9.63 16.81
C TYR A 124 0.84 8.78 15.86
N HIS A 125 0.20 9.43 14.89
CA HIS A 125 -0.78 8.82 13.98
C HIS A 125 -0.20 7.69 13.10
N LEU A 126 1.08 7.77 12.72
CA LEU A 126 1.74 6.83 11.80
C LEU A 126 2.51 5.70 12.52
N THR A 127 2.31 5.55 13.83
CA THR A 127 2.97 4.48 14.60
C THR A 127 2.64 3.12 14.00
N GLY A 128 3.67 2.34 13.66
CA GLY A 128 3.49 1.02 13.05
C GLY A 128 3.19 1.03 11.54
N ARG A 129 2.99 2.21 10.92
CA ARG A 129 2.79 2.35 9.46
C ARG A 129 4.08 2.51 8.68
N ILE A 130 5.16 2.96 9.33
CA ILE A 130 6.46 3.20 8.67
C ILE A 130 7.39 2.00 8.92
N THR A 131 7.94 1.42 7.85
CA THR A 131 8.91 0.31 7.93
C THR A 131 10.33 0.80 7.74
N CYS A 132 11.26 0.37 8.61
CA CYS A 132 12.66 0.72 8.49
C CYS A 132 13.34 -0.11 7.40
N PRO A 133 13.91 0.52 6.34
CA PRO A 133 14.57 -0.21 5.27
C PRO A 133 15.90 -0.84 5.71
N ARG A 134 16.48 -0.36 6.82
CA ARG A 134 17.77 -0.86 7.32
C ARG A 134 17.67 -2.15 8.13
N CYS A 135 16.59 -2.33 8.89
CA CYS A 135 16.48 -3.45 9.84
C CYS A 135 15.11 -4.15 9.82
N GLY A 136 14.22 -3.77 8.90
CA GLY A 136 12.88 -4.35 8.74
C GLY A 136 11.85 -3.98 9.82
N HIS A 137 12.29 -3.47 10.98
CA HIS A 137 11.37 -3.15 12.08
C HIS A 137 10.61 -1.84 11.85
N LYS A 138 9.43 -1.72 12.47
CA LYS A 138 8.58 -0.53 12.36
C LYS A 138 9.15 0.67 13.12
N TYR A 139 8.81 1.88 12.68
CA TYR A 139 9.01 3.08 13.49
C TYR A 139 7.90 3.23 14.53
N ILE A 140 8.29 3.82 15.67
CA ILE A 140 7.41 4.12 16.79
C ILE A 140 7.53 5.59 17.19
N GLY A 141 6.46 6.13 17.77
CA GLY A 141 6.47 7.47 18.36
C GLY A 141 7.42 7.59 19.55
N THR A 142 8.26 8.62 19.55
CA THR A 142 9.22 8.94 20.61
C THR A 142 9.32 10.45 20.75
N ALA A 143 9.46 10.95 21.98
CA ALA A 143 9.64 12.38 22.21
C ALA A 143 11.02 12.67 22.79
N ALA A 144 11.52 13.88 22.57
CA ALA A 144 12.61 14.47 23.35
C ALA A 144 12.14 15.79 23.94
N THR A 145 12.46 16.05 25.21
CA THR A 145 12.05 17.29 25.89
C THR A 145 13.23 18.24 25.94
N GLY A 146 13.13 19.40 25.29
CA GLY A 146 14.08 20.50 25.42
C GLY A 146 13.65 21.51 26.49
N LYS A 147 14.43 22.59 26.67
CA LYS A 147 14.12 23.65 27.66
C LYS A 147 12.81 24.40 27.39
N LEU A 148 12.48 24.62 26.12
CA LEU A 148 11.34 25.46 25.69
C LEU A 148 10.16 24.66 25.13
N ARG A 149 10.40 23.46 24.57
CA ARG A 149 9.35 22.64 23.95
C ARG A 149 9.72 21.16 23.91
N ARG A 150 8.69 20.34 23.77
CA ARG A 150 8.78 18.89 23.50
C ARG A 150 8.80 18.66 21.99
N TYR A 151 9.77 17.89 21.52
CA TYR A 151 9.94 17.51 20.12
C TYR A 151 9.45 16.09 19.89
N ARG A 152 8.63 15.90 18.84
CA ARG A 152 8.03 14.61 18.51
C ARG A 152 8.74 13.97 17.31
N TYR A 153 9.07 12.69 17.43
CA TYR A 153 9.77 11.94 16.38
C TYR A 153 9.22 10.53 16.20
N TYR A 154 9.19 10.07 14.96
CA TYR A 154 9.22 8.65 14.64
C TYR A 154 10.65 8.14 14.72
N THR A 155 10.88 7.12 15.55
CA THR A 155 12.18 6.46 15.67
C THR A 155 12.02 4.98 15.37
N CYS A 156 12.91 4.42 14.54
CA CYS A 156 12.99 2.99 14.29
C CYS A 156 13.02 2.21 15.62
N PHE A 157 12.21 1.17 15.75
CA PHE A 157 12.10 0.37 16.98
C PHE A 157 13.46 -0.12 17.51
N SER A 158 14.29 -0.72 16.64
CA SER A 158 15.61 -1.24 17.04
C SER A 158 16.53 -0.12 17.53
N ARG A 159 16.45 1.07 16.90
CA ARG A 159 17.20 2.25 17.36
C ARG A 159 16.66 2.80 18.69
N ALA A 160 15.35 2.84 18.86
CA ALA A 160 14.72 3.32 20.08
C ALA A 160 15.06 2.43 21.29
N ARG A 161 15.20 1.12 21.07
CA ARG A 161 15.49 0.15 22.13
C ARG A 161 16.98 -0.03 22.40
N TYR A 162 17.81 -0.11 21.36
CA TYR A 162 19.23 -0.48 21.47
C TYR A 162 20.18 0.65 21.06
N GLY A 163 19.67 1.86 20.86
CA GLY A 163 20.46 3.01 20.41
C GLY A 163 20.99 2.86 18.99
N LYS A 164 22.01 3.66 18.63
CA LYS A 164 22.63 3.62 17.30
C LYS A 164 23.30 2.27 16.98
N ALA A 165 23.69 1.51 18.01
CA ALA A 165 24.26 0.18 17.87
C ALA A 165 23.25 -0.83 17.29
N GLY A 166 21.95 -0.69 17.60
CA GLY A 166 20.92 -1.58 17.04
C GLY A 166 20.41 -1.18 15.66
N CYS A 167 20.39 0.12 15.33
CA CYS A 167 20.05 0.60 13.99
C CYS A 167 20.47 2.06 13.78
N THR A 168 21.07 2.35 12.64
CA THR A 168 21.56 3.70 12.27
C THR A 168 20.50 4.55 11.55
N ALA A 169 19.29 4.03 11.34
CA ALA A 169 18.25 4.73 10.62
C ALA A 169 17.87 6.07 11.30
N PRO A 170 17.66 7.16 10.54
CA PRO A 170 17.40 8.48 11.09
C PRO A 170 16.08 8.54 11.86
N ARG A 171 15.98 9.48 12.81
CA ARG A 171 14.71 9.84 13.44
C ARG A 171 13.98 10.78 12.48
N ILE A 172 12.68 10.60 12.32
CA ILE A 172 11.85 11.42 11.43
C ILE A 172 11.02 12.35 12.32
N ASN A 173 10.93 13.62 11.97
CA ASN A 173 10.14 14.59 12.75
C ASN A 173 8.64 14.33 12.54
N ALA A 174 7.92 14.03 13.62
CA ALA A 174 6.49 13.73 13.56
C ALA A 174 5.63 14.97 13.32
N ASP A 175 6.07 16.15 13.78
CA ASP A 175 5.33 17.40 13.60
C ASP A 175 5.33 17.87 12.13
N HIS A 176 6.30 17.40 11.33
CA HIS A 176 6.29 17.60 9.87
C HIS A 176 5.65 16.43 9.13
N LEU A 177 5.88 15.19 9.58
CA LEU A 177 5.40 14.01 8.86
C LEU A 177 3.89 13.82 8.97
N ASP A 178 3.32 13.98 10.17
CA ASP A 178 1.89 13.73 10.40
C ASP A 178 1.01 14.64 9.51
N PRO A 179 1.23 15.97 9.44
CA PRO A 179 0.45 16.83 8.56
C PRO A 179 0.70 16.55 7.08
N ALA A 180 1.95 16.28 6.67
CA ALA A 180 2.28 16.00 5.28
C ALA A 180 1.56 14.74 4.76
N VAL A 181 1.53 13.67 5.57
CA VAL A 181 0.82 12.44 5.21
C VAL A 181 -0.70 12.62 5.25
N ALA A 182 -1.23 13.39 6.21
CA ALA A 182 -2.65 13.74 6.25
C ALA A 182 -3.07 14.53 5.00
N SER A 183 -2.28 15.53 4.57
CA SER A 183 -2.53 16.28 3.35
C SER A 183 -2.44 15.39 2.11
N ALA A 184 -1.43 14.52 2.01
CA ALA A 184 -1.30 13.58 0.90
C ALA A 184 -2.48 12.60 0.82
N LEU A 185 -3.04 12.18 1.96
CA LEU A 185 -4.23 11.34 1.99
C LEU A 185 -5.46 12.07 1.41
N ILE A 186 -5.68 13.33 1.78
CA ILE A 186 -6.78 14.14 1.23
C ILE A 186 -6.58 14.39 -0.27
N ASP A 187 -5.34 14.67 -0.67
CA ASP A 187 -4.95 14.91 -2.06
C ASP A 187 -5.19 13.67 -2.94
N PHE A 188 -4.84 12.48 -2.44
CA PHE A 188 -5.11 11.20 -3.11
C PHE A 188 -6.60 11.03 -3.48
N TYR A 189 -7.51 11.38 -2.57
CA TYR A 189 -8.96 11.32 -2.82
C TYR A 189 -9.49 12.42 -3.76
N THR A 190 -8.63 13.30 -4.27
CA THR A 190 -9.00 14.20 -5.38
C THR A 190 -8.81 13.54 -6.75
N HIS A 191 -7.98 12.51 -6.81
CA HIS A 191 -7.63 11.79 -8.04
C HIS A 191 -8.54 10.55 -8.22
N THR A 192 -9.82 10.81 -8.52
CA THR A 192 -10.83 9.76 -8.77
C THR A 192 -10.43 8.82 -9.91
N ASP A 193 -9.69 9.34 -10.89
CA ASP A 193 -9.10 8.59 -12.00
C ASP A 193 -8.09 7.53 -11.52
N LEU A 194 -7.23 7.88 -10.57
CA LEU A 194 -6.26 6.93 -9.99
C LEU A 194 -6.96 5.83 -9.17
N ILE A 195 -8.00 6.19 -8.43
CA ILE A 195 -8.83 5.24 -7.67
C ILE A 195 -9.51 4.25 -8.62
N THR A 196 -10.11 4.76 -9.70
CA THR A 196 -10.79 3.95 -10.72
C THR A 196 -9.81 3.01 -11.41
N ALA A 197 -8.67 3.54 -11.88
CA ALA A 197 -7.62 2.75 -12.55
C ALA A 197 -7.01 1.67 -11.64
N ALA A 198 -6.85 1.95 -10.34
CA ALA A 198 -6.35 0.95 -9.39
C ALA A 198 -7.34 -0.21 -9.19
N ILE A 199 -8.64 0.10 -9.16
CA ILE A 199 -9.71 -0.90 -9.06
C ILE A 199 -9.82 -1.71 -10.35
N GLU A 200 -9.76 -1.06 -11.51
CA GLU A 200 -9.76 -1.73 -12.82
C GLU A 200 -8.56 -2.66 -12.97
N ALA A 201 -7.35 -2.21 -12.62
CA ALA A 201 -6.15 -3.03 -12.67
C ALA A 201 -6.25 -4.27 -11.73
N GLU A 202 -6.83 -4.11 -10.54
CA GLU A 202 -7.10 -5.23 -9.64
C GLU A 202 -8.15 -6.18 -10.22
N ARG A 203 -9.20 -5.67 -10.87
CA ARG A 203 -10.20 -6.50 -11.55
C ARG A 203 -9.58 -7.29 -12.70
N GLU A 204 -8.71 -6.68 -13.51
CA GLU A 204 -7.98 -7.36 -14.58
C GLU A 204 -7.06 -8.45 -14.04
N LEU A 205 -6.32 -8.16 -12.96
CA LEU A 205 -5.42 -9.12 -12.31
C LEU A 205 -6.19 -10.30 -11.71
N ARG A 206 -7.33 -10.03 -11.06
CA ARG A 206 -8.24 -11.07 -10.53
C ARG A 206 -8.90 -11.87 -11.64
N ALA A 207 -9.30 -11.23 -12.73
CA ALA A 207 -9.85 -11.90 -13.91
C ALA A 207 -8.81 -12.86 -14.51
N ALA A 208 -7.55 -12.44 -14.61
CA ALA A 208 -6.46 -13.28 -15.09
C ALA A 208 -6.17 -14.48 -14.16
N GLY A 209 -6.33 -14.32 -12.84
CA GLY A 209 -6.23 -15.42 -11.86
C GLY A 209 -7.49 -16.31 -11.74
N SER A 210 -8.65 -15.82 -12.17
CA SER A 210 -9.96 -16.48 -12.00
C SER A 210 -10.06 -17.82 -12.72
N HIS A 211 -9.31 -18.03 -13.80
CA HIS A 211 -9.28 -19.31 -14.52
C HIS A 211 -8.88 -20.49 -13.63
N GLN A 212 -7.89 -20.30 -12.74
CA GLN A 212 -7.43 -21.35 -11.84
C GLN A 212 -8.48 -21.65 -10.75
N HIS A 213 -9.09 -20.62 -10.16
CA HIS A 213 -10.15 -20.79 -9.17
C HIS A 213 -11.42 -21.40 -9.78
N THR A 214 -11.75 -21.06 -11.03
CA THR A 214 -12.89 -21.63 -11.76
C THR A 214 -12.68 -23.12 -12.07
N ALA A 215 -11.47 -23.50 -12.48
CA ALA A 215 -11.11 -24.90 -12.70
C ALA A 215 -11.11 -25.72 -11.39
N GLU A 216 -10.61 -25.14 -10.30
CA GLU A 216 -10.66 -25.76 -8.96
C GLU A 216 -12.11 -25.90 -8.48
N LEU A 217 -12.95 -24.87 -8.66
CA LEU A 217 -14.37 -24.91 -8.30
C LEU A 217 -15.10 -26.03 -9.05
N GLY A 218 -14.82 -26.20 -10.35
CA GLY A 218 -15.36 -27.32 -11.13
C GLY A 218 -14.95 -28.69 -10.56
N THR A 219 -13.69 -28.83 -10.16
CA THR A 219 -13.16 -30.07 -9.56
C THR A 219 -13.81 -30.36 -8.20
N ILE A 220 -13.88 -29.36 -7.31
CA ILE A 220 -14.50 -29.49 -5.99
C ILE A 220 -16.00 -29.82 -6.13
N THR A 221 -16.70 -29.16 -7.05
CA THR A 221 -18.12 -29.42 -7.33
C THR A 221 -18.35 -30.88 -7.78
N ALA A 222 -17.46 -31.43 -8.63
CA ALA A 222 -17.52 -32.84 -9.01
C ALA A 222 -17.23 -33.80 -7.83
N GLN A 223 -16.28 -33.45 -6.97
CA GLN A 223 -15.95 -34.23 -5.77
C GLN A 223 -17.08 -34.23 -4.73
N ILE A 224 -17.78 -33.11 -4.57
CA ILE A 224 -18.99 -33.01 -3.74
C ILE A 224 -20.01 -34.01 -4.26
N LYS A 225 -20.40 -33.93 -5.54
CA LYS A 225 -21.37 -34.84 -6.16
C LYS A 225 -21.00 -36.32 -5.98
N THR A 226 -19.72 -36.64 -6.14
CA THR A 226 -19.22 -38.03 -5.98
C THR A 226 -19.29 -38.51 -4.53
N THR A 227 -18.96 -37.63 -3.58
CA THR A 227 -18.95 -37.94 -2.15
C THR A 227 -20.38 -38.08 -1.62
N ASP A 228 -21.28 -37.19 -2.03
CA ASP A 228 -22.71 -37.22 -1.71
C ASP A 228 -23.34 -38.52 -2.19
N ALA A 229 -23.14 -38.87 -3.47
CA ALA A 229 -23.64 -40.13 -4.02
C ALA A 229 -23.05 -41.37 -3.33
N ALA A 230 -21.85 -41.27 -2.74
CA ALA A 230 -21.26 -42.36 -1.97
C ALA A 230 -21.93 -42.52 -0.60
N ILE A 231 -22.25 -41.41 0.07
CA ILE A 231 -23.03 -41.42 1.31
C ILE A 231 -24.40 -42.04 1.05
N ASP A 232 -25.11 -41.59 0.01
CA ASP A 232 -26.42 -42.13 -0.38
C ASP A 232 -26.38 -43.64 -0.59
N ARG A 233 -25.36 -44.18 -1.28
CA ARG A 233 -25.21 -45.62 -1.47
C ARG A 233 -25.09 -46.38 -0.14
N TYR A 234 -24.35 -45.85 0.84
CA TYR A 234 -24.25 -46.48 2.16
C TYR A 234 -25.57 -46.39 2.93
N LEU A 235 -26.29 -45.26 2.83
CA LEU A 235 -27.60 -45.08 3.46
C LEU A 235 -28.63 -46.04 2.85
N THR A 236 -28.72 -46.13 1.53
CA THR A 236 -29.60 -47.09 0.85
C THR A 236 -29.25 -48.55 1.17
N ALA A 237 -27.96 -48.90 1.28
CA ALA A 237 -27.55 -50.24 1.68
C ALA A 237 -27.97 -50.58 3.12
N PHE A 238 -27.94 -49.59 4.02
CA PHE A 238 -28.42 -49.70 5.40
C PHE A 238 -29.95 -49.82 5.46
N GLU A 239 -30.69 -49.00 4.71
CA GLU A 239 -32.15 -49.06 4.60
C GLU A 239 -32.65 -50.41 4.06
N ASN A 240 -31.90 -51.01 3.14
CA ASN A 240 -32.21 -52.34 2.57
C ASN A 240 -31.72 -53.51 3.45
N GLU A 241 -31.26 -53.25 4.68
CA GLU A 241 -30.73 -54.25 5.63
C GLU A 241 -29.54 -55.08 5.09
N THR A 242 -28.89 -54.61 4.02
CA THR A 242 -27.73 -55.28 3.41
C THR A 242 -26.42 -54.96 4.12
N LEU A 243 -26.41 -53.94 5.00
CA LEU A 243 -25.24 -53.53 5.78
C LEU A 243 -25.66 -53.01 7.16
N ASP A 244 -24.90 -53.35 8.21
CA ASP A 244 -25.15 -52.88 9.58
C ASP A 244 -24.40 -51.57 9.92
N GLU A 245 -24.91 -50.85 10.92
CA GLU A 245 -24.37 -49.56 11.38
C GLU A 245 -22.90 -49.68 11.87
N ARG A 246 -22.55 -50.79 12.52
CA ARG A 246 -21.18 -51.04 13.00
C ARG A 246 -20.19 -51.11 11.85
N THR A 247 -20.64 -51.56 10.68
CA THR A 247 -19.82 -51.79 9.49
C THR A 247 -19.68 -50.53 8.63
N CYS A 248 -20.76 -49.77 8.39
CA CYS A 248 -20.69 -48.54 7.58
C CYS A 248 -20.45 -47.25 8.39
N GLY A 249 -20.74 -47.22 9.69
CA GLY A 249 -20.82 -45.99 10.46
C GLY A 249 -19.52 -45.16 10.48
N ALA A 250 -18.36 -45.81 10.57
CA ALA A 250 -17.07 -45.12 10.47
C ALA A 250 -16.86 -44.49 9.09
N ARG A 251 -17.21 -45.22 8.02
CA ARG A 251 -17.03 -44.74 6.65
C ARG A 251 -17.97 -43.59 6.30
N VAL A 252 -19.22 -43.64 6.76
CA VAL A 252 -20.19 -42.57 6.57
C VAL A 252 -19.72 -41.29 7.28
N ARG A 253 -19.25 -41.39 8.54
CA ARG A 253 -18.67 -40.24 9.27
C ARG A 253 -17.51 -39.58 8.53
N ASP A 254 -16.59 -40.38 7.98
CA ASP A 254 -15.44 -39.86 7.21
C ASP A 254 -15.89 -39.14 5.93
N LEU A 255 -16.87 -39.70 5.23
CA LEU A 255 -17.41 -39.10 4.00
C LEU A 255 -18.17 -37.81 4.30
N THR A 256 -18.96 -37.75 5.37
CA THR A 256 -19.65 -36.54 5.82
C THR A 256 -18.66 -35.44 6.20
N ALA A 257 -17.62 -35.76 6.98
CA ALA A 257 -16.57 -34.80 7.32
C ALA A 257 -15.80 -34.31 6.09
N LYS A 258 -15.61 -35.17 5.07
CA LYS A 258 -15.03 -34.77 3.78
C LYS A 258 -15.98 -33.85 3.01
N LEU A 259 -17.27 -34.16 2.97
CA LEU A 259 -18.29 -33.35 2.30
C LEU A 259 -18.36 -31.94 2.89
N GLU A 260 -18.33 -31.80 4.22
CA GLU A 260 -18.29 -30.48 4.88
C GLU A 260 -17.05 -29.68 4.47
N ARG A 261 -15.86 -30.29 4.48
CA ARG A 261 -14.63 -29.63 4.04
C ARG A 261 -14.71 -29.17 2.59
N LEU A 262 -15.27 -30.00 1.70
CA LEU A 262 -15.43 -29.66 0.29
C LEU A 262 -16.44 -28.52 0.10
N LYS A 263 -17.57 -28.52 0.83
CA LYS A 263 -18.57 -27.45 0.78
C LYS A 263 -18.00 -26.11 1.29
N ILE A 264 -17.23 -26.12 2.38
CA ILE A 264 -16.52 -24.90 2.85
C ILE A 264 -15.61 -24.36 1.76
N ARG A 265 -14.79 -25.23 1.15
CA ARG A 265 -13.89 -24.84 0.06
C ARG A 265 -14.63 -24.31 -1.17
N GLN A 266 -15.80 -24.90 -1.49
CA GLN A 266 -16.65 -24.44 -2.58
C GLN A 266 -17.13 -23.00 -2.34
N THR A 267 -17.59 -22.69 -1.12
CA THR A 267 -18.01 -21.34 -0.73
C THR A 267 -16.85 -20.35 -0.81
N GLU A 268 -15.67 -20.70 -0.29
CA GLU A 268 -14.46 -19.87 -0.39
C GLU A 268 -14.09 -19.53 -1.84
N LEU A 269 -14.12 -20.53 -2.73
CA LEU A 269 -13.80 -20.35 -4.15
C LEU A 269 -14.86 -19.50 -4.86
N ALA A 270 -16.14 -19.68 -4.53
CA ALA A 270 -17.23 -18.87 -5.08
C ALA A 270 -17.09 -17.39 -4.67
N GLU A 271 -16.75 -17.10 -3.42
CA GLU A 271 -16.48 -15.74 -2.94
C GLU A 271 -15.30 -15.10 -3.69
N LEU A 272 -14.20 -15.85 -3.89
CA LEU A 272 -13.04 -15.38 -4.64
C LEU A 272 -13.33 -15.09 -6.12
N ILE A 273 -14.31 -15.77 -6.71
CA ILE A 273 -14.76 -15.56 -8.10
C ILE A 273 -15.73 -14.38 -8.19
N HIS A 274 -16.66 -14.23 -7.24
CA HIS A 274 -17.72 -13.23 -7.27
C HIS A 274 -17.37 -11.86 -6.67
N ALA A 275 -16.36 -11.78 -5.80
CA ALA A 275 -15.94 -10.52 -5.18
C ALA A 275 -15.09 -9.66 -6.15
N GLN A 276 -15.73 -9.11 -7.18
CA GLN A 276 -15.13 -8.05 -7.98
C GLN A 276 -15.29 -6.70 -7.26
N PRO A 277 -14.20 -6.00 -6.95
CA PRO A 277 -14.31 -4.67 -6.35
C PRO A 277 -14.93 -3.71 -7.37
N GLU A 278 -16.06 -3.10 -7.02
CA GLU A 278 -16.65 -2.03 -7.82
C GLU A 278 -16.10 -0.66 -7.41
N PRO A 279 -15.84 0.24 -8.38
CA PRO A 279 -15.37 1.57 -8.09
C PRO A 279 -16.44 2.38 -7.34
N PRO A 280 -16.05 3.10 -6.26
CA PRO A 280 -16.97 3.96 -5.56
C PRO A 280 -17.45 5.10 -6.45
N SER A 281 -18.71 5.50 -6.27
CA SER A 281 -19.24 6.63 -7.02
C SER A 281 -18.43 7.90 -6.74
N ALA A 282 -18.34 8.80 -7.72
CA ALA A 282 -17.65 10.08 -7.56
C ALA A 282 -18.21 10.90 -6.38
N GLN A 283 -19.51 10.76 -6.11
CA GLN A 283 -20.16 11.39 -4.95
C GLN A 283 -19.71 10.77 -3.62
N ALA A 284 -19.59 9.45 -3.54
CA ALA A 284 -19.08 8.75 -2.37
C ALA A 284 -17.63 9.16 -2.05
N ILE A 285 -16.77 9.26 -3.07
CA ILE A 285 -15.38 9.73 -2.92
C ILE A 285 -15.36 11.17 -2.40
N LYS A 286 -16.20 12.05 -2.95
CA LYS A 286 -16.29 13.45 -2.52
C LYS A 286 -16.76 13.58 -1.07
N GLN A 287 -17.72 12.76 -0.64
CA GLN A 287 -18.23 12.71 0.73
C GLN A 287 -17.15 12.19 1.70
N LEU A 288 -16.49 11.10 1.34
CA LEU A 288 -15.38 10.53 2.10
C LEU A 288 -14.27 11.57 2.30
N ARG A 289 -13.83 12.23 1.23
CA ARG A 289 -12.82 13.30 1.30
C ARG A 289 -13.20 14.40 2.30
N ARG A 290 -14.46 14.83 2.30
CA ARG A 290 -14.96 15.87 3.23
C ARG A 290 -14.89 15.38 4.68
N GLN A 291 -15.33 14.15 4.94
CA GLN A 291 -15.29 13.56 6.28
C GLN A 291 -13.86 13.38 6.78
N LEU A 292 -12.96 12.90 5.93
CA LEU A 292 -11.53 12.79 6.24
C LEU A 292 -10.92 14.14 6.58
N GLY A 293 -11.24 15.19 5.82
CA GLY A 293 -10.77 16.54 6.10
C GLY A 293 -11.22 17.03 7.48
N GLN A 294 -12.47 16.76 7.85
CA GLN A 294 -13.01 17.12 9.17
C GLN A 294 -12.31 16.37 10.30
N VAL A 295 -12.17 15.05 10.20
CA VAL A 295 -11.54 14.22 11.25
C VAL A 295 -10.06 14.53 11.40
N LEU A 296 -9.33 14.73 10.29
CA LEU A 296 -7.90 15.04 10.33
C LEU A 296 -7.63 16.44 10.92
N ALA A 297 -8.51 17.41 10.69
CA ALA A 297 -8.36 18.76 11.22
C ALA A 297 -8.84 18.88 12.69
N HIS A 298 -10.00 18.30 13.02
CA HIS A 298 -10.70 18.58 14.29
C HIS A 298 -10.92 17.34 15.18
N GLY A 299 -10.61 16.14 14.68
CA GLY A 299 -10.81 14.90 15.44
C GLY A 299 -9.88 14.76 16.63
N THR A 300 -10.18 13.84 17.53
CA THR A 300 -9.28 13.42 18.61
C THR A 300 -8.08 12.65 18.05
N ALA A 301 -7.02 12.46 18.86
CA ALA A 301 -5.85 11.67 18.46
C ALA A 301 -6.22 10.23 18.06
N GLY A 302 -7.18 9.62 18.75
CA GLY A 302 -7.70 8.30 18.44
C GLY A 302 -8.46 8.26 17.11
N GLN A 303 -9.33 9.25 16.85
CA GLN A 303 -10.05 9.36 15.58
C GLN A 303 -9.11 9.57 14.39
N ARG A 304 -8.14 10.48 14.52
CA ARG A 304 -7.12 10.69 13.48
C ARG A 304 -6.32 9.42 13.21
N LYS A 305 -5.94 8.70 14.26
CA LYS A 305 -5.21 7.45 14.13
C LYS A 305 -6.04 6.34 13.46
N ALA A 306 -7.33 6.23 13.80
CA ALA A 306 -8.22 5.26 13.17
C ALA A 306 -8.33 5.51 11.65
N VAL A 307 -8.57 6.75 11.25
CA VAL A 307 -8.58 7.16 9.83
C VAL A 307 -7.27 6.79 9.12
N ILE A 308 -6.13 7.05 9.76
CA ILE A 308 -4.82 6.73 9.20
C ILE A 308 -4.61 5.21 9.09
N GLU A 309 -5.03 4.43 10.09
CA GLU A 309 -4.90 2.97 10.06
C GLU A 309 -5.78 2.31 9.00
N GLU A 310 -6.96 2.88 8.76
CA GLU A 310 -7.93 2.42 7.77
C GLU A 310 -7.51 2.77 6.34
N HIS A 311 -6.97 3.98 6.11
CA HIS A 311 -6.72 4.45 4.74
C HIS A 311 -5.24 4.47 4.34
N ILE A 312 -4.32 4.20 5.27
CA ILE A 312 -2.89 4.12 4.97
C ILE A 312 -2.38 2.70 5.24
N ALA A 313 -2.05 2.00 4.17
CA ALA A 313 -1.48 0.67 4.22
C ALA A 313 -0.09 0.68 4.85
N GLU A 314 0.78 1.56 4.35
CA GLU A 314 2.18 1.68 4.76
C GLU A 314 2.73 3.05 4.36
N VAL A 315 3.77 3.51 5.05
CA VAL A 315 4.64 4.60 4.59
C VAL A 315 6.04 4.02 4.37
N LYS A 316 6.45 3.91 3.10
CA LYS A 316 7.76 3.38 2.72
C LYS A 316 8.83 4.46 2.81
N ILE A 317 10.03 4.07 3.22
CA ILE A 317 11.22 4.94 3.17
C ILE A 317 12.08 4.49 1.98
N GLN A 318 12.29 5.37 1.01
CA GLN A 318 13.17 5.15 -0.14
C GLN A 318 14.19 6.28 -0.22
N GLY A 319 15.45 5.98 0.11
CA GLY A 319 16.48 7.02 0.26
C GLY A 319 16.09 8.03 1.35
N GLU A 320 15.94 9.30 0.97
CA GLU A 320 15.48 10.39 1.84
C GLU A 320 13.96 10.64 1.77
N GLN A 321 13.24 9.88 0.93
CA GLN A 321 11.82 10.10 0.66
C GLN A 321 10.93 9.17 1.46
N LEU A 322 9.75 9.68 1.81
CA LEU A 322 8.68 8.98 2.50
C LEU A 322 7.48 8.88 1.55
N ILE A 323 7.14 7.65 1.17
CA ILE A 323 6.11 7.36 0.18
C ILE A 323 4.94 6.69 0.90
N PRO A 324 3.83 7.41 1.15
CA PRO A 324 2.62 6.81 1.67
C PRO A 324 1.97 5.92 0.61
N ILE A 325 1.44 4.79 1.07
CA ILE A 325 0.69 3.82 0.28
C ILE A 325 -0.71 3.78 0.86
N PHE A 326 -1.70 4.07 0.04
CA PHE A 326 -3.07 4.24 0.46
C PHE A 326 -3.90 2.99 0.18
N ASN A 327 -4.90 2.75 1.03
CA ASN A 327 -5.94 1.78 0.75
C ASN A 327 -7.02 2.45 -0.12
N VAL A 328 -7.54 1.71 -1.09
CA VAL A 328 -8.62 2.19 -1.95
C VAL A 328 -9.97 1.74 -1.39
N PRO A 329 -10.97 2.64 -1.23
CA PRO A 329 -12.31 2.25 -0.82
C PRO A 329 -13.05 1.54 -1.95
N THR A 330 -13.88 0.55 -1.61
CA THR A 330 -14.77 -0.16 -2.55
C THR A 330 -16.25 0.05 -2.16
N ASN A 331 -17.20 -0.10 -3.09
CA ASN A 331 -18.61 0.22 -2.85
C ASN A 331 -19.22 -0.47 -1.62
N GLY A 332 -19.86 0.34 -0.76
CA GLY A 332 -20.84 0.01 0.26
C GLY A 332 -21.73 1.24 0.46
N GLU A 333 -22.96 1.08 0.94
CA GLU A 333 -23.88 2.21 1.09
C GLU A 333 -23.27 3.30 2.00
N GLY A 334 -23.44 4.56 1.60
CA GLY A 334 -22.70 5.71 2.14
C GLY A 334 -22.89 5.96 3.64
N PRO A 335 -22.02 6.76 4.27
CA PRO A 335 -22.06 6.94 5.71
C PRO A 335 -23.26 7.76 6.19
N ALA A 336 -23.93 7.22 7.20
CA ALA A 336 -24.93 7.86 8.04
C ALA A 336 -24.32 8.98 8.92
N ASP A 337 -25.21 9.80 9.49
CA ASP A 337 -24.96 11.03 10.22
C ASP A 337 -23.87 10.94 11.31
N ILE A 338 -23.00 11.95 11.36
CA ILE A 338 -21.91 12.04 12.34
C ILE A 338 -22.48 12.59 13.65
N SER A 339 -22.72 11.72 14.64
CA SER A 339 -23.00 12.17 16.01
C SER A 339 -21.78 12.92 16.58
N THR A 340 -22.01 14.13 17.09
CA THR A 340 -21.01 15.06 17.63
C THR A 340 -20.74 14.88 19.13
N ASP A 341 -21.11 13.74 19.72
CA ASP A 341 -21.01 13.54 21.17
C ASP A 341 -19.55 13.34 21.64
N PRO A 342 -19.04 14.15 22.59
CA PRO A 342 -17.68 14.06 23.14
C PRO A 342 -17.42 12.82 24.02
N THR A 343 -18.39 11.93 24.20
CA THR A 343 -18.27 10.75 25.08
C THR A 343 -18.11 9.42 24.35
N PHE A 344 -17.17 9.30 23.41
CA PHE A 344 -16.92 8.00 22.78
C PHE A 344 -16.02 7.08 23.62
N ARG A 345 -16.70 6.09 24.23
CA ARG A 345 -16.14 4.92 24.91
C ARG A 345 -15.43 4.00 23.92
N SER A 346 -14.38 3.35 24.40
CA SER A 346 -13.79 2.14 23.80
C SER A 346 -14.87 1.23 23.20
N SER A 347 -14.74 0.84 21.93
CA SER A 347 -15.48 -0.32 21.43
C SER A 347 -14.81 -1.61 21.94
N PRO A 348 -15.57 -2.47 22.64
CA PRO A 348 -15.11 -3.74 23.19
C PRO A 348 -15.42 -4.91 22.23
N TYR A 349 -14.45 -5.83 22.05
CA TYR A 349 -14.60 -7.19 21.45
C TYR A 349 -15.03 -7.25 19.96
N VAL A 350 -14.79 -8.27 19.13
CA VAL A 350 -14.04 -9.55 19.09
C VAL A 350 -14.08 -9.99 17.62
N VAL A 351 -13.04 -10.65 17.09
CA VAL A 351 -13.27 -11.91 16.34
C VAL A 351 -12.05 -12.84 16.43
N GLU A 352 -12.33 -14.07 16.82
CA GLU A 352 -11.58 -15.29 16.49
C GLU A 352 -12.01 -15.83 15.09
N PRO A 353 -11.37 -16.88 14.53
CA PRO A 353 -11.25 -17.06 13.08
C PRO A 353 -12.47 -17.44 12.19
N ARG A 354 -13.74 -17.43 12.60
CA ARG A 354 -14.86 -17.90 11.73
C ARG A 354 -16.24 -17.24 11.98
N GLY A 355 -16.88 -16.74 10.91
CA GLY A 355 -18.34 -16.86 10.64
C GLY A 355 -19.34 -15.75 11.08
N LEU A 356 -19.86 -15.01 10.08
CA LEU A 356 -21.24 -14.49 9.80
C LEU A 356 -22.18 -13.84 10.89
N GLU A 357 -22.33 -12.50 10.79
CA GLU A 357 -23.47 -11.53 11.00
C GLU A 357 -24.30 -11.39 12.32
N PRO A 358 -24.96 -10.22 12.62
CA PRO A 358 -25.16 -8.96 11.87
C PRO A 358 -24.64 -7.67 12.55
N LEU A 359 -24.55 -6.56 11.79
CA LEU A 359 -24.13 -5.22 12.25
C LEU A 359 -25.16 -4.54 13.16
N PRO A 360 -24.76 -3.84 14.26
CA PRO A 360 -25.65 -2.94 14.99
C PRO A 360 -25.97 -1.67 14.18
N PRO A 361 -27.18 -1.08 14.28
CA PRO A 361 -27.66 -0.05 13.33
C PRO A 361 -27.14 1.38 13.58
N HIS A 362 -26.15 1.62 14.44
CA HIS A 362 -25.83 2.99 14.92
C HIS A 362 -24.34 3.36 14.93
N CYS A 363 -23.48 2.55 14.31
CA CYS A 363 -22.08 2.91 14.04
C CYS A 363 -21.69 2.37 12.66
N GLN A 364 -22.11 3.07 11.61
CA GLN A 364 -21.69 2.79 10.23
C GLN A 364 -20.94 4.00 9.68
N PHE A 365 -19.65 4.08 10.00
CA PHE A 365 -18.66 4.61 9.06
C PHE A 365 -18.03 3.40 8.40
N GLY A 366 -18.36 3.13 7.14
CA GLY A 366 -17.76 1.99 6.45
C GLY A 366 -18.21 1.85 5.02
N LEU A 367 -17.38 2.35 4.11
CA LEU A 367 -17.23 1.66 2.83
C LEU A 367 -16.39 0.41 3.10
N PRO A 368 -16.75 -0.79 2.61
CA PRO A 368 -15.83 -1.92 2.65
C PRO A 368 -14.55 -1.50 1.91
N THR A 369 -13.41 -1.56 2.59
CA THR A 369 -12.10 -1.34 1.97
C THR A 369 -11.52 -2.71 1.62
N THR A 370 -11.57 -3.07 0.33
CA THR A 370 -10.74 -4.17 -0.15
C THR A 370 -9.29 -3.69 -0.11
N ARG A 371 -8.35 -4.53 0.33
CA ARG A 371 -6.92 -4.19 0.44
C ARG A 371 -6.27 -4.11 -0.95
N ILE A 372 -6.70 -3.15 -1.75
CA ILE A 372 -6.14 -2.79 -3.04
C ILE A 372 -5.06 -1.75 -2.75
N VAL A 373 -3.82 -2.12 -3.06
CA VAL A 373 -2.64 -1.32 -2.72
C VAL A 373 -2.37 -0.35 -3.87
N ALA A 374 -2.83 0.89 -3.74
CA ALA A 374 -2.40 1.96 -4.61
C ALA A 374 -1.05 2.48 -4.08
N VAL A 375 0.05 2.04 -4.69
CA VAL A 375 1.29 2.82 -4.65
C VAL A 375 1.03 4.01 -5.55
N MET A 376 1.17 5.25 -5.06
CA MET A 376 1.11 6.40 -5.96
C MET A 376 2.06 6.09 -7.13
N PRO A 377 1.59 6.16 -8.40
CA PRO A 377 2.51 6.08 -9.52
C PRO A 377 3.62 7.09 -9.23
N ALA A 378 4.87 6.70 -9.50
CA ALA A 378 6.04 7.53 -9.19
C ALA A 378 5.66 8.99 -9.52
N PRO A 379 5.51 9.87 -8.50
CA PRO A 379 4.78 11.12 -8.67
C PRO A 379 5.39 11.90 -9.84
N ARG A 380 4.62 12.75 -10.54
CA ARG A 380 5.12 13.45 -11.76
C ARG A 380 6.51 14.08 -11.58
N TRP A 381 6.85 14.50 -10.37
CA TRP A 381 8.18 14.98 -10.00
C TRP A 381 9.29 13.91 -10.01
N PHE A 382 9.01 12.62 -9.84
CA PHE A 382 9.99 11.53 -9.79
C PHE A 382 10.73 11.35 -11.11
N PHE A 383 10.03 11.24 -12.25
CA PHE A 383 10.68 11.19 -13.55
C PHE A 383 11.41 12.49 -13.85
N ARG A 384 10.79 13.63 -13.57
CA ARG A 384 11.42 14.95 -13.67
C ARG A 384 12.72 15.03 -12.84
N PHE A 385 12.69 14.57 -11.60
CA PHE A 385 13.82 14.56 -10.67
C PHE A 385 14.92 13.61 -11.14
N MET A 386 14.56 12.40 -11.58
CA MET A 386 15.52 11.45 -12.15
C MET A 386 16.22 12.04 -13.38
N TYR A 387 15.46 12.62 -14.31
CA TYR A 387 16.00 13.26 -15.51
C TYR A 387 16.79 14.54 -15.18
N ASP A 388 16.37 15.33 -14.19
CA ASP A 388 17.14 16.48 -13.70
C ASP A 388 18.50 16.03 -13.13
N CYS A 389 18.52 15.02 -12.26
CA CYS A 389 19.74 14.49 -11.65
C CYS A 389 20.70 13.87 -12.68
N GLU A 390 20.18 13.25 -13.73
CA GLU A 390 20.98 12.60 -14.76
C GLU A 390 21.20 13.46 -16.02
N SER A 391 20.70 14.70 -16.07
CA SER A 391 20.71 15.57 -17.25
C SER A 391 22.08 15.67 -17.94
N ALA A 392 23.16 15.85 -17.16
CA ALA A 392 24.52 15.89 -17.68
C ALA A 392 25.00 14.55 -18.29
N ALA A 393 24.57 13.42 -17.71
CA ALA A 393 24.87 12.09 -18.25
C ALA A 393 24.09 11.82 -19.54
N TRP A 394 22.83 12.26 -19.60
CA TRP A 394 22.01 12.19 -20.81
C TRP A 394 22.53 13.07 -21.93
N GLY A 395 23.03 14.27 -21.61
CA GLY A 395 23.71 15.13 -22.57
C GLY A 395 24.89 14.41 -23.24
N ARG A 396 25.79 13.82 -22.45
CA ARG A 396 26.94 13.03 -22.97
C ARG A 396 26.50 11.84 -23.81
N ARG A 397 25.50 11.08 -23.33
CA ARG A 397 24.99 9.90 -24.04
C ARG A 397 24.42 10.25 -25.42
N ARG A 398 23.75 11.40 -25.56
CA ARG A 398 23.21 11.85 -26.85
C ARG A 398 24.28 12.31 -27.84
N ASP A 399 25.51 12.52 -27.39
CA ASP A 399 26.66 12.81 -28.25
C ASP A 399 27.40 11.50 -28.68
N GLU A 400 27.04 10.32 -28.13
CA GLU A 400 27.62 9.03 -28.54
C GLU A 400 27.23 8.67 -30.00
N PRO A 401 28.13 8.06 -30.80
CA PRO A 401 27.91 7.84 -32.24
C PRO A 401 26.60 7.13 -32.59
N GLU A 402 26.27 6.04 -31.89
CA GLU A 402 25.05 5.25 -32.12
C GLU A 402 23.77 6.06 -31.84
N HIS A 403 23.79 6.87 -30.79
CA HIS A 403 22.67 7.75 -30.44
C HIS A 403 22.53 8.91 -31.42
N ARG A 404 23.64 9.43 -31.93
CA ARG A 404 23.66 10.51 -32.92
C ARG A 404 23.07 10.04 -34.25
N GLU A 405 23.46 8.86 -34.74
CA GLU A 405 22.89 8.26 -35.96
C GLU A 405 21.37 8.08 -35.84
N LEU A 406 20.91 7.59 -34.68
CA LEU A 406 19.48 7.46 -34.40
C LEU A 406 18.75 8.81 -34.41
N VAL A 407 19.37 9.85 -33.86
CA VAL A 407 18.82 11.21 -33.82
C VAL A 407 18.67 11.79 -35.21
N GLU A 408 19.71 11.67 -36.05
CA GLU A 408 19.70 12.15 -37.42
C GLU A 408 18.63 11.41 -38.25
N ARG A 409 18.55 10.09 -38.14
CA ARG A 409 17.54 9.28 -38.84
C ARG A 409 16.11 9.71 -38.49
N THR A 410 15.81 9.89 -37.20
CA THR A 410 14.49 10.35 -36.75
C THR A 410 14.19 11.79 -37.19
N ALA A 411 15.20 12.66 -37.29
CA ALA A 411 15.01 14.01 -37.83
C ALA A 411 14.72 13.97 -39.34
N ASP A 412 15.40 13.10 -40.10
CA ASP A 412 15.16 12.90 -41.52
C ASP A 412 13.76 12.33 -41.80
N GLU A 413 13.27 11.40 -40.97
CA GLU A 413 11.91 10.87 -41.06
C GLU A 413 10.85 11.98 -41.02
N LEU A 414 10.98 12.96 -40.11
CA LEU A 414 10.08 14.11 -40.09
C LEU A 414 10.32 15.04 -41.28
N ALA A 415 11.59 15.30 -41.62
CA ALA A 415 11.94 16.23 -42.70
C ALA A 415 11.52 15.77 -44.09
N ASN A 416 11.28 14.47 -44.28
CA ASN A 416 10.74 13.91 -45.51
C ASN A 416 9.26 14.25 -45.73
N VAL A 417 8.53 14.62 -44.67
CA VAL A 417 7.06 14.84 -44.72
C VAL A 417 6.62 16.23 -44.27
N VAL A 418 7.49 16.99 -43.62
CA VAL A 418 7.29 18.40 -43.27
C VAL A 418 8.40 19.20 -43.95
N ALA A 419 8.08 20.28 -44.66
CA ALA A 419 9.10 21.14 -45.26
C ALA A 419 9.50 22.29 -44.30
N PRO A 420 10.78 22.72 -44.28
CA PRO A 420 11.20 23.92 -43.55
C PRO A 420 10.56 25.19 -44.16
N PRO A 421 10.38 26.26 -43.38
CA PRO A 421 10.92 26.46 -42.04
C PRO A 421 10.00 25.97 -40.92
N GLY A 422 8.92 25.24 -41.22
CA GLY A 422 7.68 25.20 -40.42
C GLY A 422 7.87 25.20 -38.90
N PRO A 423 7.00 25.87 -38.12
CA PRO A 423 7.05 25.72 -36.68
C PRO A 423 6.87 24.24 -36.32
N VAL A 424 7.90 23.65 -35.70
CA VAL A 424 7.89 22.27 -35.22
C VAL A 424 8.14 22.23 -33.73
N ALA A 425 7.47 21.30 -33.04
CA ALA A 425 7.66 21.11 -31.61
C ALA A 425 8.28 19.76 -31.29
N ASP A 426 9.30 19.74 -30.44
CA ASP A 426 9.85 18.53 -29.82
C ASP A 426 9.33 18.42 -28.38
N LEU A 427 8.30 17.60 -28.18
CA LEU A 427 7.58 17.46 -26.92
C LEU A 427 8.24 16.38 -26.07
N GLY A 428 8.86 16.76 -24.96
CA GLY A 428 9.78 15.93 -24.17
C GLY A 428 11.17 15.85 -24.80
N CYS A 429 11.73 17.00 -25.17
CA CYS A 429 12.95 17.12 -25.97
C CYS A 429 14.22 16.63 -25.26
N GLY A 430 14.17 16.40 -23.94
CA GLY A 430 15.33 16.04 -23.14
C GLY A 430 16.49 17.03 -23.33
N PRO A 431 17.72 16.57 -23.61
CA PRO A 431 18.86 17.46 -23.86
C PRO A 431 18.83 18.11 -25.26
N GLY A 432 17.69 18.12 -25.96
CA GLY A 432 17.48 18.85 -27.21
C GLY A 432 18.07 18.22 -28.47
N ALA A 433 18.43 16.93 -28.46
CA ALA A 433 19.16 16.31 -29.57
C ALA A 433 18.37 16.35 -30.90
N HIS A 434 17.09 15.96 -30.89
CA HIS A 434 16.25 15.98 -32.09
C HIS A 434 15.90 17.41 -32.51
N ALA A 435 15.54 18.27 -31.55
CA ALA A 435 15.30 19.69 -31.82
C ALA A 435 16.48 20.37 -32.53
N LEU A 436 17.72 20.14 -32.07
CA LEU A 436 18.92 20.71 -32.71
C LEU A 436 19.19 20.13 -34.09
N ALA A 437 18.95 18.83 -34.29
CA ALA A 437 19.09 18.19 -35.60
C ALA A 437 18.10 18.78 -36.62
N LEU A 438 16.87 19.07 -36.21
CA LEU A 438 15.87 19.74 -37.05
C LEU A 438 16.23 21.21 -37.29
N ALA A 439 16.65 21.96 -36.27
CA ALA A 439 17.04 23.36 -36.44
C ALA A 439 18.20 23.53 -37.45
N ARG A 440 19.19 22.62 -37.44
CA ARG A 440 20.26 22.57 -38.46
C ARG A 440 19.76 22.34 -39.89
N ARG A 441 18.58 21.74 -40.05
CA ARG A 441 17.90 21.54 -41.34
C ARG A 441 17.00 22.73 -41.74
N GLY A 442 17.05 23.83 -40.99
CA GLY A 442 16.36 25.09 -41.30
C GLY A 442 14.93 25.19 -40.75
N TYR A 443 14.56 24.37 -39.76
CA TYR A 443 13.25 24.45 -39.10
C TYR A 443 13.25 25.46 -37.97
N ASP A 444 12.11 26.12 -37.77
CA ASP A 444 11.77 26.89 -36.58
C ASP A 444 11.31 25.92 -35.48
N VAL A 445 12.22 25.60 -34.54
CA VAL A 445 12.01 24.53 -33.57
C VAL A 445 11.80 25.08 -32.16
N VAL A 446 10.73 24.62 -31.52
CA VAL A 446 10.49 24.77 -30.08
C VAL A 446 10.59 23.42 -29.38
N GLY A 447 11.63 23.20 -28.59
CA GLY A 447 11.76 22.03 -27.73
C GLY A 447 11.21 22.31 -26.32
N VAL A 448 10.39 21.41 -25.80
CA VAL A 448 9.90 21.52 -24.41
C VAL A 448 10.16 20.25 -23.61
N ASP A 449 10.52 20.40 -22.34
CA ASP A 449 10.67 19.27 -21.42
C ASP A 449 10.21 19.64 -20.01
N GLY A 450 9.70 18.64 -19.27
CA GLY A 450 9.29 18.83 -17.88
C GLY A 450 10.46 19.01 -16.91
N SER A 451 11.68 18.62 -17.32
CA SER A 451 12.94 18.71 -16.56
C SER A 451 13.69 20.02 -16.84
N PRO A 452 13.78 20.94 -15.86
CA PRO A 452 14.64 22.12 -15.98
C PRO A 452 16.10 21.80 -16.30
N GLY A 453 16.64 20.71 -15.74
CA GLY A 453 18.01 20.27 -15.99
C GLY A 453 18.24 19.86 -17.44
N MET A 454 17.28 19.15 -18.04
CA MET A 454 17.31 18.78 -19.46
C MET A 454 17.25 20.01 -20.37
N VAL A 455 16.34 20.95 -20.09
CA VAL A 455 16.21 22.20 -20.84
C VAL A 455 17.49 23.04 -20.76
N GLU A 456 18.13 23.11 -19.58
CA GLU A 456 19.40 23.79 -19.41
C GLU A 456 20.51 23.15 -20.25
N VAL A 457 20.59 21.81 -20.30
CA VAL A 457 21.53 21.10 -21.16
C VAL A 457 21.23 21.37 -22.64
N ALA A 458 19.96 21.38 -23.05
CA ALA A 458 19.55 21.67 -24.41
C ALA A 458 19.99 23.09 -24.85
N ARG A 459 19.74 24.10 -24.01
CA ARG A 459 20.18 25.49 -24.24
C ARG A 459 21.70 25.61 -24.36
N ARG A 460 22.45 24.92 -23.50
CA ARG A 460 23.92 24.90 -23.58
C ARG A 460 24.42 24.26 -24.88
N ARG A 461 23.77 23.19 -25.34
CA ARG A 461 24.13 22.53 -26.61
C ARG A 461 23.80 23.42 -27.80
N ALA A 462 22.65 24.09 -27.79
CA ALA A 462 22.28 25.07 -28.81
C ALA A 462 23.31 26.21 -28.92
N ALA A 463 23.68 26.80 -27.77
CA ALA A 463 24.68 27.86 -27.71
C ALA A 463 26.08 27.38 -28.13
N ARG A 464 26.51 26.20 -27.67
CA ARG A 464 27.80 25.59 -28.04
C ARG A 464 27.90 25.32 -29.54
N ASP A 465 26.81 24.85 -30.14
CA ASP A 465 26.78 24.44 -31.54
C ASP A 465 26.33 25.56 -32.49
N GLU A 466 26.08 26.77 -31.95
CA GLU A 466 25.60 27.96 -32.68
C GLU A 466 24.34 27.68 -33.53
N VAL A 467 23.40 26.91 -32.96
CA VAL A 467 22.13 26.53 -33.62
C VAL A 467 20.97 27.31 -33.01
N ASP A 468 20.20 27.99 -33.85
CA ASP A 468 19.00 28.73 -33.44
C ASP A 468 17.82 27.77 -33.17
N ALA A 469 17.52 27.54 -31.90
CA ALA A 469 16.40 26.73 -31.44
C ALA A 469 15.92 27.20 -30.06
N THR A 470 14.60 27.24 -29.86
CA THR A 470 14.01 27.71 -28.59
C THR A 470 13.73 26.53 -27.67
N PHE A 471 14.05 26.67 -26.38
CA PHE A 471 13.76 25.64 -25.37
C PHE A 471 13.04 26.21 -24.15
N ASP A 472 11.95 25.57 -23.72
CA ASP A 472 11.18 25.97 -22.53
C ASP A 472 10.86 24.79 -21.60
N VAL A 473 10.67 25.08 -20.31
CA VAL A 473 10.23 24.09 -19.33
C VAL A 473 8.72 24.01 -19.35
N LEU A 474 8.18 22.88 -19.81
CA LEU A 474 6.74 22.63 -19.87
C LEU A 474 6.43 21.18 -19.50
N ASP A 475 5.49 20.99 -18.58
CA ASP A 475 4.89 19.68 -18.34
C ASP A 475 3.87 19.39 -19.45
N VAL A 476 4.24 18.49 -20.36
CA VAL A 476 3.41 18.11 -21.52
C VAL A 476 2.18 17.27 -21.15
N SER A 477 1.98 16.96 -19.86
CA SER A 477 0.72 16.39 -19.35
C SER A 477 -0.33 17.46 -18.99
N ALA A 478 0.02 18.74 -19.10
CA ALA A 478 -0.89 19.87 -19.04
C ALA A 478 -1.13 20.46 -20.45
N PRO A 479 -2.14 21.33 -20.64
CA PRO A 479 -2.38 21.98 -21.93
C PRO A 479 -1.12 22.64 -22.50
N LEU A 480 -0.86 22.40 -23.79
CA LEU A 480 0.32 22.89 -24.46
C LEU A 480 0.16 24.40 -24.76
N ARG A 481 1.28 25.13 -24.71
CA ARG A 481 1.31 26.59 -24.96
C ARG A 481 1.27 26.96 -26.45
N PHE A 482 0.96 26.00 -27.33
CA PHE A 482 0.83 26.23 -28.77
C PHE A 482 -0.61 26.56 -29.13
N ALA A 483 -0.79 27.50 -30.06
CA ALA A 483 -2.11 27.86 -30.57
C ALA A 483 -2.72 26.73 -31.42
N ASP A 484 -4.04 26.74 -31.56
CA ASP A 484 -4.75 25.82 -32.46
C ASP A 484 -4.18 25.91 -33.88
N ALA A 485 -3.99 24.76 -34.53
CA ALA A 485 -3.54 24.66 -35.92
C ALA A 485 -2.26 25.47 -36.27
N SER A 486 -1.34 25.63 -35.31
CA SER A 486 -0.13 26.45 -35.47
C SER A 486 1.13 25.69 -35.87
N LEU A 487 1.19 24.38 -35.64
CA LEU A 487 2.38 23.56 -35.88
C LEU A 487 2.31 22.81 -37.21
N GLY A 488 3.42 22.81 -37.95
CA GLY A 488 3.60 22.01 -39.16
C GLY A 488 4.02 20.57 -38.87
N GLY A 489 4.70 20.34 -37.75
CA GLY A 489 5.16 19.01 -37.32
C GLY A 489 5.41 18.91 -35.82
N VAL A 490 5.26 17.71 -35.26
CA VAL A 490 5.52 17.41 -33.84
C VAL A 490 6.32 16.13 -33.71
N LEU A 491 7.34 16.15 -32.84
CA LEU A 491 8.04 14.97 -32.33
C LEU A 491 7.61 14.68 -30.90
N ALA A 492 7.43 13.40 -30.60
CA ALA A 492 7.27 12.89 -29.24
C ALA A 492 8.05 11.56 -29.09
N ILE A 493 9.35 11.65 -28.79
CA ILE A 493 10.27 10.51 -28.86
C ILE A 493 10.51 9.91 -27.47
N LEU A 494 10.00 8.70 -27.23
CA LEU A 494 10.08 8.02 -25.92
C LEU A 494 9.54 8.90 -24.78
N VAL A 495 8.37 9.50 -24.98
CA VAL A 495 7.71 10.37 -23.99
C VAL A 495 6.42 9.76 -23.48
N LEU A 496 5.62 9.19 -24.38
CA LEU A 496 4.27 8.70 -24.12
C LEU A 496 4.20 7.70 -22.96
N GLN A 497 5.25 6.90 -22.76
CA GLN A 497 5.30 5.90 -21.68
C GLN A 497 5.31 6.50 -20.28
N HIS A 498 5.63 7.78 -20.13
CA HIS A 498 5.73 8.48 -18.85
C HIS A 498 4.46 9.26 -18.49
N LEU A 499 3.49 9.34 -19.41
CA LEU A 499 2.33 10.21 -19.26
C LEU A 499 1.15 9.48 -18.60
N PRO A 500 0.44 10.15 -17.66
CA PRO A 500 -0.72 9.56 -16.99
C PRO A 500 -1.87 9.30 -17.97
N CYS A 501 -2.12 10.25 -18.89
CA CYS A 501 -3.16 10.17 -19.91
C CYS A 501 -2.57 10.37 -21.33
N PRO A 502 -2.06 9.29 -21.96
CA PRO A 502 -1.55 9.32 -23.34
C PRO A 502 -2.54 9.84 -24.38
N ALA A 503 -3.82 9.50 -24.25
CA ALA A 503 -4.87 9.93 -25.18
C ALA A 503 -5.04 11.45 -25.18
N ALA A 504 -5.15 12.06 -23.99
CA ALA A 504 -5.27 13.53 -23.86
C ALA A 504 -4.06 14.26 -24.43
N PHE A 505 -2.86 13.71 -24.27
CA PHE A 505 -1.64 14.27 -24.87
C PHE A 505 -1.67 14.24 -26.40
N ILE A 506 -2.11 13.12 -27.00
CA ILE A 506 -2.23 13.01 -28.46
C ILE A 506 -3.36 13.91 -28.99
N ALA A 507 -4.49 14.02 -28.27
CA ALA A 507 -5.57 14.94 -28.62
C ALA A 507 -5.10 16.40 -28.60
N GLU A 508 -4.29 16.77 -27.61
CA GLU A 508 -3.72 18.11 -27.51
C GLU A 508 -2.71 18.39 -28.63
N ILE A 509 -1.90 17.40 -29.02
CA ILE A 509 -1.07 17.48 -30.23
C ILE A 509 -1.93 17.70 -31.47
N ARG A 510 -3.03 16.94 -31.62
CA ARG A 510 -3.95 17.07 -32.76
C ARG A 510 -4.57 18.47 -32.85
N ARG A 511 -4.86 19.11 -31.71
CA ARG A 511 -5.32 20.51 -31.65
C ARG A 511 -4.25 21.47 -32.18
N CYS A 512 -2.99 21.28 -31.80
CA CYS A 512 -1.88 22.17 -32.15
C CYS A 512 -1.44 22.03 -33.63
N LEU A 513 -1.62 20.84 -34.22
CA LEU A 513 -1.24 20.59 -35.62
C LEU A 513 -2.20 21.26 -36.61
N ARG A 514 -1.63 21.94 -37.62
CA ARG A 514 -2.40 22.44 -38.77
C ARG A 514 -2.97 21.26 -39.58
N PRO A 515 -4.03 21.46 -40.39
CA PRO A 515 -4.48 20.46 -41.35
C PRO A 515 -3.32 19.98 -42.24
N GLY A 516 -3.10 18.67 -42.32
CA GLY A 516 -1.97 18.09 -43.05
C GLY A 516 -0.61 18.16 -42.35
N GLY A 517 -0.55 18.65 -41.11
CA GLY A 517 0.64 18.56 -40.25
C GLY A 517 0.91 17.13 -39.78
N HIS A 518 2.15 16.83 -39.40
CA HIS A 518 2.58 15.47 -39.07
C HIS A 518 3.02 15.30 -37.62
N LEU A 519 2.73 14.14 -37.04
CA LEU A 519 3.21 13.67 -35.74
C LEU A 519 4.12 12.47 -35.95
N LEU A 520 5.35 12.54 -35.43
CA LEU A 520 6.23 11.38 -35.28
C LEU A 520 6.35 11.01 -33.79
N ILE A 521 5.83 9.84 -33.42
CA ILE A 521 5.83 9.34 -32.05
C ILE A 521 6.60 8.02 -31.95
N THR A 522 7.41 7.88 -30.90
CA THR A 522 8.06 6.60 -30.60
C THR A 522 7.86 6.19 -29.15
N ALA A 523 7.74 4.89 -28.91
CA ALA A 523 7.48 4.33 -27.60
C ALA A 523 8.20 2.98 -27.43
N PRO A 524 8.47 2.52 -26.19
CA PRO A 524 9.12 1.23 -25.97
C PRO A 524 8.21 0.07 -26.40
N ALA A 525 8.78 -0.88 -27.14
CA ALA A 525 8.04 -2.02 -27.69
C ALA A 525 7.66 -3.07 -26.62
N ARG A 526 6.50 -3.73 -26.78
CA ARG A 526 5.98 -4.79 -25.90
C ARG A 526 6.69 -6.15 -26.06
N ASN A 527 7.74 -6.27 -26.89
CA ASN A 527 8.27 -7.56 -27.31
C ASN A 527 9.10 -8.31 -26.25
N ARG A 528 8.95 -9.64 -26.29
CA ARG A 528 9.31 -10.67 -25.29
C ARG A 528 10.80 -11.01 -25.15
N THR A 529 11.72 -10.16 -25.62
CA THR A 529 13.17 -10.42 -25.61
C THR A 529 13.85 -9.73 -24.43
N SER A 530 14.25 -10.56 -23.47
CA SER A 530 15.13 -10.35 -22.32
C SER A 530 15.50 -8.89 -21.95
N LEU A 531 15.04 -8.46 -20.77
CA LEU A 531 15.54 -7.30 -20.02
C LEU A 531 17.00 -7.48 -19.52
N THR A 532 17.84 -8.14 -20.31
CA THR A 532 19.29 -8.27 -20.10
C THR A 532 20.03 -7.41 -21.11
N SER A 533 19.73 -6.10 -21.16
CA SER A 533 20.69 -5.13 -21.66
C SER A 533 21.57 -4.68 -20.49
N GLN A 534 22.88 -4.53 -20.72
CA GLN A 534 23.91 -4.38 -19.68
C GLN A 534 23.83 -3.06 -18.87
N ASN A 535 22.85 -2.19 -19.11
CA ASN A 535 22.80 -0.87 -18.52
C ASN A 535 21.97 -0.84 -17.21
N LEU A 536 22.55 -0.26 -16.16
CA LEU A 536 21.94 -0.03 -14.84
C LEU A 536 20.57 0.65 -14.94
N TYR A 537 20.37 1.56 -15.90
CA TYR A 537 19.09 2.22 -16.15
C TYR A 537 17.97 1.22 -16.48
N TRP A 538 18.22 0.30 -17.43
CA TRP A 538 17.23 -0.72 -17.81
C TRP A 538 17.05 -1.80 -16.74
N ARG A 539 18.13 -2.13 -15.99
CA ARG A 539 18.05 -3.05 -14.85
C ARG A 539 17.24 -2.49 -13.69
N LEU A 540 17.40 -1.20 -13.36
CA LEU A 540 16.58 -0.51 -12.36
C LEU A 540 15.14 -0.36 -12.85
N ARG A 541 14.93 -0.04 -14.13
CA ARG A 541 13.59 0.05 -14.76
C ARG A 541 12.86 -1.29 -14.79
N ALA A 542 13.56 -2.39 -15.05
CA ALA A 542 13.03 -3.76 -14.98
C ALA A 542 12.75 -4.21 -13.54
N ALA A 543 13.65 -3.89 -12.60
CA ALA A 543 13.47 -4.22 -11.18
C ALA A 543 12.30 -3.46 -10.55
N CYS A 544 12.04 -2.22 -11.00
CA CYS A 544 10.91 -1.42 -10.54
C CYS A 544 9.58 -1.77 -11.22
N TYR A 545 9.60 -2.43 -12.39
CA TYR A 545 8.39 -2.85 -13.12
C TYR A 545 7.48 -3.76 -12.28
N HIS A 546 8.05 -4.69 -11.52
CA HIS A 546 7.31 -5.58 -10.62
C HIS A 546 6.98 -4.95 -9.26
N LEU A 547 7.59 -3.82 -8.92
CA LEU A 547 7.42 -3.15 -7.62
C LEU A 547 6.45 -1.96 -7.69
N VAL A 548 6.16 -1.44 -8.90
CA VAL A 548 5.20 -0.36 -9.15
C VAL A 548 4.47 -0.60 -10.49
N PRO A 549 3.31 -1.29 -10.50
CA PRO A 549 2.49 -1.46 -11.69
C PRO A 549 2.09 -0.09 -12.29
N GLY A 550 2.18 0.08 -13.61
CA GLY A 550 1.69 1.28 -14.33
C GLY A 550 2.69 2.43 -14.55
N VAL A 551 3.96 2.29 -14.15
CA VAL A 551 4.95 3.39 -14.19
C VAL A 551 5.56 3.66 -15.57
N VAL A 552 5.54 2.68 -16.48
CA VAL A 552 6.03 2.80 -17.86
C VAL A 552 5.13 1.97 -18.77
N ARG A 553 4.44 2.62 -19.71
CA ARG A 553 3.59 1.93 -20.70
C ARG A 553 4.44 1.37 -21.85
N PHE A 554 4.14 0.15 -22.29
CA PHE A 554 4.74 -0.47 -23.47
C PHE A 554 3.68 -0.65 -24.55
N TYR A 555 4.09 -0.44 -25.79
CA TYR A 555 3.20 -0.46 -26.94
C TYR A 555 3.70 -1.48 -27.95
N ASP A 556 2.77 -2.04 -28.72
CA ASP A 556 3.06 -2.83 -29.91
C ASP A 556 2.55 -2.09 -31.16
N THR A 557 2.85 -2.66 -32.33
CA THR A 557 2.47 -2.15 -33.66
C THR A 557 0.96 -2.16 -33.90
N ASN A 558 0.13 -2.62 -32.94
CA ASN A 558 -1.33 -2.49 -33.00
C ASN A 558 -1.83 -1.43 -32.02
N SER A 559 -1.30 -1.40 -30.80
CA SER A 559 -1.79 -0.54 -29.73
C SER A 559 -1.45 0.94 -29.90
N LEU A 560 -0.27 1.27 -30.45
CA LEU A 560 0.14 2.66 -30.63
C LEU A 560 -0.57 3.33 -31.82
N PRO A 561 -0.66 2.70 -33.01
CA PRO A 561 -1.45 3.24 -34.11
C PRO A 561 -2.90 3.49 -33.74
N ARG A 562 -3.59 2.50 -33.13
CA ARG A 562 -4.99 2.65 -32.70
C ARG A 562 -5.19 3.82 -31.76
N LEU A 563 -4.32 3.97 -30.76
CA LEU A 563 -4.39 5.09 -29.83
C LEU A 563 -4.25 6.44 -30.54
N VAL A 564 -3.42 6.51 -31.59
CA VAL A 564 -3.26 7.72 -32.41
C VAL A 564 -4.51 7.98 -33.26
N GLU A 565 -5.05 6.96 -33.90
CA GLU A 565 -6.26 7.04 -34.73
C GLU A 565 -7.51 7.44 -33.94
N ASP A 566 -7.66 6.90 -32.72
CA ASP A 566 -8.77 7.23 -31.82
C ASP A 566 -8.83 8.72 -31.45
N GLN A 567 -7.73 9.47 -31.62
CA GLN A 567 -7.67 10.92 -31.38
C GLN A 567 -7.80 11.75 -32.66
N GLY A 568 -8.18 11.15 -33.78
CA GLY A 568 -8.48 11.85 -35.03
C GLY A 568 -7.24 12.20 -35.87
N LEU A 569 -6.15 11.46 -35.71
CA LEU A 569 -4.97 11.48 -36.59
C LEU A 569 -5.02 10.27 -37.53
N THR A 570 -4.60 10.43 -38.78
CA THR A 570 -4.46 9.30 -39.73
C THR A 570 -3.04 8.74 -39.67
N VAL A 571 -2.88 7.47 -39.32
CA VAL A 571 -1.56 6.83 -39.35
C VAL A 571 -1.11 6.64 -40.80
N VAL A 572 0.08 7.17 -41.11
CA VAL A 572 0.72 7.08 -42.43
C VAL A 572 1.67 5.89 -42.49
N GLU A 573 2.44 5.70 -41.42
CA GLU A 573 3.42 4.61 -41.32
C GLU A 573 3.53 4.15 -39.86
N CYS A 574 3.70 2.83 -39.67
CA CYS A 574 4.05 2.26 -38.37
C CYS A 574 5.16 1.21 -38.56
N SER A 575 6.19 1.30 -37.73
CA SER A 575 7.30 0.34 -37.72
C SER A 575 7.59 -0.15 -36.31
N GLY A 576 8.02 -1.40 -36.21
CA GLY A 576 8.44 -2.04 -34.95
C GLY A 576 9.88 -2.54 -35.08
N GLU A 577 10.78 -1.98 -34.30
CA GLU A 577 12.16 -2.44 -34.14
C GLU A 577 12.33 -3.12 -32.76
N PRO A 578 13.37 -3.94 -32.55
CA PRO A 578 13.67 -4.48 -31.23
C PRO A 578 13.74 -3.38 -30.16
N GLY A 579 12.78 -3.40 -29.22
CA GLY A 579 12.71 -2.45 -28.10
C GLY A 579 12.00 -1.12 -28.38
N ARG A 580 11.58 -0.83 -29.62
CA ARG A 580 10.90 0.43 -29.98
C ARG A 580 9.82 0.26 -31.04
N VAL A 581 8.69 0.95 -30.88
CA VAL A 581 7.66 1.12 -31.90
C VAL A 581 7.62 2.59 -32.29
N SER A 582 7.51 2.86 -33.59
CA SER A 582 7.41 4.20 -34.16
C SER A 582 6.11 4.32 -34.97
N VAL A 583 5.46 5.47 -34.88
CA VAL A 583 4.27 5.81 -35.66
C VAL A 583 4.43 7.21 -36.23
N LEU A 584 4.25 7.32 -37.55
CA LEU A 584 4.10 8.57 -38.26
C LEU A 584 2.61 8.76 -38.60
N ALA A 585 2.05 9.90 -38.23
CA ALA A 585 0.64 10.20 -38.44
C ALA A 585 0.43 11.63 -38.95
N ARG A 586 -0.75 11.88 -39.54
CA ARG A 586 -1.13 13.15 -40.16
C ARG A 586 -2.46 13.67 -39.59
N ALA A 587 -2.53 14.98 -39.33
CA ALA A 587 -3.71 15.70 -38.83
C ALA A 587 -4.79 15.96 -39.87
#